data_AF-A0A1E7FVR7-F1
#
_entry.id   AF-A0A1E7FVR7-F1
#
_cell.length_a   1.000
_cell.length_b   1.000
_cell.length_c   1.000
_cell.angle_alpha   90.00
_cell.angle_beta   90.00
_cell.angle_gamma   90.00
#
_symmetry.space_group_name_H-M   'P 1'
#
loop_
_entity.id
_entity.type
_entity.pdbx_description
1 polymer ?
#
loop_
_entity_poly.entity_id
_entity_poly.type
_entity_poly.pdbx_seq_one_letter_code
_entity_poly.pdbx_strand_id
1 'polypeptide(L)'
;YFKMGQIVSCRKGLLGEEWVNSLAKLQDRVPARSGQDALDLAYSAFEGGEEEFHRIFTDFDSSPLAAASLGQVHRAMLRENGNEIAIKVQRPNLRLIYDQDFKLLTKVAKLIDKLPSNNKNVGGIESSWSKIISDAEMILYREIDYRDEASNAVRFAENFARNNETLPSAADWLRTPYIYTELSNEQILVQEYVPSIKVTDKAKLDAANVTQEERFKLADDLARAYLRQFCSNLFFSTDPHPGTCIIMPRIVMYDFGQAATLTQNQADGILEIIEAIIDTDVDRSIDAFLMMGVLVDDADLNQIRTKVAENYRKATSSEASNVTTTNNTESKGSDAQVMSYFTLPAEYAFVARAITQLDGSCKSLDPEFDFISNAAPFIVEI
;
A
#
# COMPACT_ATOMS: atom_id res chain seq x y z
N TYR A 1 -9.20 12.88 8.03
CA TYR A 1 -10.40 12.01 7.93
C TYR A 1 -10.26 10.83 6.95
N PHE A 2 -9.87 11.04 5.69
CA PHE A 2 -9.73 9.97 4.66
C PHE A 2 -8.99 8.70 5.14
N LYS A 3 -7.80 8.85 5.72
CA LYS A 3 -6.93 7.72 6.04
C LYS A 3 -7.18 7.09 7.41
N MET A 4 -7.67 7.88 8.36
CA MET A 4 -8.28 7.36 9.59
C MET A 4 -9.40 6.36 9.26
N GLY A 5 -10.27 6.69 8.30
CA GLY A 5 -11.28 5.77 7.79
C GLY A 5 -10.67 4.49 7.21
N GLN A 6 -9.60 4.58 6.42
CA GLN A 6 -8.89 3.42 5.88
C GLN A 6 -8.29 2.54 6.99
N ILE A 7 -7.51 3.11 7.91
CA ILE A 7 -6.84 2.38 9.01
C ILE A 7 -7.86 1.67 9.89
N VAL A 8 -8.96 2.34 10.24
CA VAL A 8 -10.01 1.73 11.08
C VAL A 8 -10.83 0.71 10.28
N SER A 9 -11.08 0.92 8.99
CA SER A 9 -11.83 -0.02 8.14
C SER A 9 -11.09 -1.34 7.87
N CYS A 10 -9.75 -1.31 7.86
CA CYS A 10 -8.93 -2.52 7.69
C CYS A 10 -9.06 -3.48 8.88
N ARG A 11 -9.48 -3.01 10.06
CA ARG A 11 -9.73 -3.86 11.23
C ARG A 11 -11.20 -4.27 11.26
N LYS A 12 -11.56 -5.29 10.45
CA LYS A 12 -12.90 -5.89 10.42
C LYS A 12 -13.33 -6.32 11.84
N GLY A 13 -14.51 -5.87 12.28
CA GLY A 13 -15.11 -6.23 13.57
C GLY A 13 -15.21 -5.09 14.60
N LEU A 14 -14.52 -3.96 14.40
CA LEU A 14 -14.55 -2.82 15.34
C LEU A 14 -15.64 -1.78 15.05
N LEU A 15 -16.01 -1.61 13.79
CA LEU A 15 -17.06 -0.69 13.36
C LEU A 15 -18.13 -1.44 12.57
N GLY A 16 -19.41 -1.14 12.85
CA GLY A 16 -20.53 -1.66 12.06
C GLY A 16 -20.50 -1.15 10.62
N GLU A 17 -21.09 -1.89 9.68
CA GLU A 17 -21.09 -1.57 8.24
C GLU A 17 -21.59 -0.14 7.94
N GLU A 18 -22.55 0.38 8.71
CA GLU A 18 -23.06 1.74 8.56
C GLU A 18 -21.98 2.82 8.80
N TRP A 19 -21.08 2.60 9.77
CA TRP A 19 -19.97 3.50 10.05
C TRP A 19 -18.90 3.41 8.97
N VAL A 20 -18.57 2.20 8.50
CA VAL A 20 -17.64 1.99 7.38
C VAL A 20 -18.15 2.70 6.13
N ASN A 21 -19.43 2.54 5.79
CA ASN A 21 -20.05 3.19 4.64
C ASN A 21 -20.13 4.72 4.77
N SER A 22 -20.28 5.25 5.99
CA SER A 22 -20.30 6.70 6.23
C SER A 22 -18.90 7.31 6.20
N LEU A 23 -17.90 6.62 6.75
CA LEU A 23 -16.49 7.00 6.65
C LEU A 23 -15.98 6.90 5.21
N ALA A 24 -16.52 5.96 4.42
CA ALA A 24 -16.25 5.87 3.00
C ALA A 24 -16.78 7.08 2.21
N LYS A 25 -17.85 7.75 2.68
CA LYS A 25 -18.35 9.00 2.06
C LYS A 25 -17.48 10.23 2.37
N LEU A 26 -16.70 10.20 3.45
CA LEU A 26 -15.71 11.24 3.76
C LEU A 26 -14.46 11.15 2.86
N GLN A 27 -14.44 10.24 1.89
CA GLN A 27 -13.37 10.06 0.91
C GLN A 27 -13.39 11.08 -0.25
N ASP A 28 -14.09 12.20 -0.07
CA ASP A 28 -14.28 13.18 -1.14
C ASP A 28 -12.96 13.82 -1.58
N ARG A 29 -12.76 13.88 -2.91
CA ARG A 29 -11.56 14.44 -3.54
C ARG A 29 -11.54 15.94 -3.30
N VAL A 30 -10.70 16.41 -2.40
CA VAL A 30 -10.52 17.85 -2.21
C VAL A 30 -9.87 18.42 -3.49
N PRO A 31 -10.48 19.43 -4.14
CA PRO A 31 -9.99 19.96 -5.41
C PRO A 31 -8.55 20.47 -5.28
N ALA A 32 -7.81 20.33 -6.38
CA ALA A 32 -6.43 20.81 -6.47
C ALA A 32 -6.43 22.34 -6.63
N ARG A 33 -5.41 23.00 -6.07
CA ARG A 33 -5.15 24.42 -6.32
C ARG A 33 -4.41 24.59 -7.63
N SER A 34 -4.69 25.65 -8.37
CA SER A 34 -4.01 25.98 -9.62
C SER A 34 -3.74 27.48 -9.74
N GLY A 35 -2.93 27.88 -10.71
CA GLY A 35 -2.57 29.28 -10.91
C GLY A 35 -1.78 29.84 -9.73
N GLN A 36 -2.14 31.05 -9.28
CA GLN A 36 -1.43 31.71 -8.18
C GLN A 36 -1.50 30.94 -6.87
N ASP A 37 -2.64 30.30 -6.56
CA ASP A 37 -2.82 29.53 -5.33
C ASP A 37 -1.85 28.34 -5.24
N ALA A 38 -1.42 27.78 -6.38
CA ALA A 38 -0.44 26.70 -6.43
C ALA A 38 0.98 27.22 -6.21
N LEU A 39 1.31 28.39 -6.75
CA LEU A 39 2.59 29.06 -6.52
C LEU A 39 2.74 29.48 -5.05
N ASP A 40 1.72 30.15 -4.50
CA ASP A 40 1.73 30.58 -3.09
C ASP A 40 1.88 29.39 -2.15
N LEU A 41 1.25 28.25 -2.49
CA LEU A 41 1.43 27.01 -1.74
C LEU A 41 2.87 26.50 -1.82
N ALA A 42 3.47 26.45 -3.01
CA ALA A 42 4.85 26.04 -3.19
C ALA A 42 5.83 26.96 -2.46
N TYR A 43 5.64 28.28 -2.54
CA TYR A 43 6.48 29.27 -1.85
C TYR A 43 6.41 29.10 -0.34
N SER A 44 5.22 28.84 0.21
CA SER A 44 5.02 28.70 1.66
C SER A 44 5.76 27.52 2.29
N ALA A 45 6.23 26.58 1.48
CA ALA A 45 6.97 25.40 1.92
C ALA A 45 8.50 25.57 1.83
N PHE A 46 8.99 26.76 1.44
CA PHE A 46 10.41 27.14 1.53
C PHE A 46 10.58 28.26 2.56
N GLU A 47 11.60 28.17 3.41
CA GLU A 47 11.87 29.21 4.43
C GLU A 47 12.21 30.57 3.78
N GLY A 48 12.94 30.55 2.65
CA GLY A 48 13.22 31.74 1.86
C GLY A 48 12.09 32.17 0.91
N GLY A 49 10.93 31.50 0.97
CA GLY A 49 9.72 31.86 0.23
C GLY A 49 9.90 31.88 -1.29
N GLU A 50 9.28 32.88 -1.94
CA GLU A 50 9.29 33.04 -3.40
C GLU A 50 10.70 33.25 -3.99
N GLU A 51 11.55 34.02 -3.31
CA GLU A 51 12.92 34.30 -3.80
C GLU A 51 13.76 33.03 -3.85
N GLU A 52 13.70 32.21 -2.79
CA GLU A 52 14.38 30.92 -2.76
C GLU A 52 13.82 29.96 -3.81
N PHE A 53 12.49 29.87 -3.92
CA PHE A 53 11.84 29.02 -4.91
C PHE A 53 12.34 29.34 -6.32
N HIS A 54 12.33 30.62 -6.71
CA HIS A 54 12.77 31.03 -8.05
C HIS A 54 14.28 30.95 -8.25
N ARG A 55 15.09 30.94 -7.19
CA ARG A 55 16.53 30.67 -7.28
C ARG A 55 16.81 29.22 -7.65
N ILE A 56 15.96 28.28 -7.22
CA ILE A 56 16.14 26.84 -7.43
C ILE A 56 15.40 26.36 -8.69
N PHE A 57 14.21 26.87 -8.94
CA PHE A 57 13.30 26.35 -9.99
C PHE A 57 12.96 27.38 -11.07
N THR A 58 12.68 26.87 -12.26
CA THR A 58 12.08 27.60 -13.40
C THR A 58 10.89 26.82 -13.97
N ASP A 59 10.08 27.48 -14.81
CA ASP A 59 9.01 26.85 -15.59
C ASP A 59 8.03 25.99 -14.77
N PHE A 60 7.67 26.47 -13.58
CA PHE A 60 6.70 25.81 -12.72
C PHE A 60 5.31 25.80 -13.38
N ASP A 61 4.79 24.61 -13.64
CA ASP A 61 3.44 24.43 -14.16
C ASP A 61 2.44 24.61 -13.03
N SER A 62 1.75 25.76 -13.03
CA SER A 62 0.70 26.06 -12.07
C SER A 62 -0.54 25.17 -12.21
N SER A 63 -0.64 24.36 -13.27
CA SER A 63 -1.61 23.27 -13.37
C SER A 63 -1.04 22.00 -12.73
N PRO A 64 -1.70 21.42 -11.72
CA PRO A 64 -1.21 20.21 -11.07
C PRO A 64 -1.25 19.00 -12.04
N LEU A 65 -0.15 18.26 -12.11
CA LEU A 65 -0.08 16.96 -12.80
C LEU A 65 -0.98 15.92 -12.14
N ALA A 66 -1.02 15.94 -10.81
CA ALA A 66 -1.80 15.03 -10.01
C ALA A 66 -2.20 15.69 -8.68
N ALA A 67 -3.34 15.28 -8.15
CA ALA A 67 -3.79 15.63 -6.81
C ALA A 67 -3.90 14.36 -5.98
N ALA A 68 -3.28 14.37 -4.81
CA ALA A 68 -3.34 13.30 -3.84
C ALA A 68 -4.06 13.77 -2.56
N SER A 69 -4.23 12.84 -1.63
CA SER A 69 -4.91 13.10 -0.35
C SER A 69 -4.20 14.14 0.52
N LEU A 70 -2.86 14.20 0.48
CA LEU A 70 -2.05 15.10 1.31
C LEU A 70 -1.50 16.32 0.56
N GLY A 71 -1.53 16.31 -0.76
CA GLY A 71 -0.82 17.32 -1.54
C GLY A 71 -1.17 17.29 -3.01
N GLN A 72 -0.44 18.08 -3.78
CA GLN A 72 -0.55 18.14 -5.24
C GLN A 72 0.85 18.13 -5.86
N VAL A 73 0.95 17.56 -7.05
CA VAL A 73 2.21 17.39 -7.78
C VAL A 73 2.23 18.34 -8.96
N HIS A 74 3.32 19.09 -9.10
CA HIS A 74 3.54 20.05 -10.18
C HIS A 74 4.81 19.72 -10.94
N ARG A 75 4.82 20.04 -12.24
CA ARG A 75 6.04 19.96 -13.05
C ARG A 75 6.82 21.25 -12.90
N ALA A 76 8.14 21.16 -12.88
CA ALA A 76 9.04 22.31 -12.96
C ALA A 76 10.37 21.90 -13.59
N MET A 77 11.30 22.84 -13.69
CA MET A 77 12.67 22.60 -14.11
C MET A 77 13.65 23.10 -13.05
N LEU A 78 14.76 22.39 -12.86
CA LEU A 78 15.87 22.87 -12.04
C LEU A 78 16.61 23.98 -12.78
N ARG A 79 16.83 25.12 -12.11
CA ARG A 79 17.51 26.27 -12.71
C ARG A 79 18.97 25.96 -13.06
N GLU A 80 19.65 25.15 -12.25
CA GLU A 80 21.08 24.88 -12.40
C GLU A 80 21.43 24.13 -13.70
N ASN A 81 20.62 23.12 -14.06
CA ASN A 81 20.94 22.19 -15.15
C ASN A 81 19.79 21.99 -16.16
N GLY A 82 18.60 22.55 -15.90
CA GLY A 82 17.43 22.39 -16.75
C GLY A 82 16.74 21.03 -16.65
N ASN A 83 17.07 20.19 -15.66
CA ASN A 83 16.41 18.90 -15.49
C ASN A 83 14.93 19.08 -15.15
N GLU A 84 14.06 18.28 -15.77
CA GLU A 84 12.64 18.26 -15.44
C GLU A 84 12.40 17.53 -14.12
N ILE A 85 11.56 18.12 -13.27
CA ILE A 85 11.25 17.63 -11.94
C ILE A 85 9.75 17.65 -11.66
N ALA A 86 9.35 16.79 -10.75
CA ALA A 86 8.03 16.77 -10.13
C ALA A 86 8.17 17.24 -8.67
N ILE A 87 7.46 18.31 -8.33
CA ILE A 87 7.41 18.88 -6.98
C ILE A 87 6.07 18.48 -6.35
N LYS A 88 6.10 17.60 -5.36
CA LYS A 88 4.94 17.26 -4.53
C LYS A 88 4.88 18.23 -3.38
N VAL A 89 3.85 19.05 -3.33
CA VAL A 89 3.65 20.08 -2.31
C VAL A 89 2.49 19.69 -1.41
N GLN A 90 2.74 19.67 -0.10
CA GLN A 90 1.70 19.39 0.89
C GLN A 90 0.64 20.49 0.92
N ARG A 91 -0.56 20.09 1.31
CA ARG A 91 -1.62 21.03 1.67
C ARG A 91 -1.22 21.80 2.94
N PRO A 92 -1.62 23.08 3.06
CA PRO A 92 -1.23 23.87 4.21
C PRO A 92 -1.90 23.36 5.48
N ASN A 93 -1.22 23.54 6.62
CA ASN A 93 -1.72 23.26 7.97
C ASN A 93 -2.08 21.78 8.26
N LEU A 94 -1.61 20.81 7.46
CA LEU A 94 -1.89 19.39 7.71
C LEU A 94 -1.46 18.95 9.11
N ARG A 95 -0.25 19.32 9.54
CA ARG A 95 0.25 19.02 10.88
C ARG A 95 -0.67 19.56 11.98
N LEU A 96 -1.06 20.82 11.87
CA LEU A 96 -1.95 21.47 12.85
C LEU A 96 -3.32 20.79 12.92
N ILE A 97 -3.89 20.42 11.76
CA ILE A 97 -5.16 19.69 11.68
C ILE A 97 -5.02 18.33 12.37
N TYR A 98 -3.94 17.60 12.09
CA TYR A 98 -3.70 16.27 12.68
C TYR A 98 -3.50 16.37 14.19
N ASP A 99 -2.71 17.33 14.66
CA ASP A 99 -2.50 17.59 16.09
C ASP A 99 -3.81 17.85 16.84
N GLN A 100 -4.76 18.56 16.22
CA GLN A 100 -6.08 18.83 16.80
C GLN A 100 -6.99 17.60 16.77
N ASP A 101 -7.04 16.91 15.63
CA ASP A 101 -7.83 15.71 15.42
C ASP A 101 -7.40 14.59 16.38
N PHE A 102 -6.11 14.27 16.47
CA PHE A 102 -5.60 13.21 17.35
C PHE A 102 -5.76 13.53 18.83
N LYS A 103 -5.64 14.80 19.23
CA LYS A 103 -5.95 15.22 20.62
C LYS A 103 -7.41 14.94 20.97
N LEU A 104 -8.35 15.17 20.06
CA LEU A 104 -9.77 14.88 20.27
C LEU A 104 -10.02 13.36 20.27
N LEU A 105 -9.53 12.66 19.26
CA LEU A 105 -9.71 11.22 19.08
C LEU A 105 -9.14 10.43 20.26
N THR A 106 -7.96 10.81 20.76
CA THR A 106 -7.36 10.18 21.94
C THR A 106 -8.23 10.36 23.20
N LYS A 107 -8.86 11.53 23.37
CA LYS A 107 -9.79 11.76 24.49
C LYS A 107 -11.05 10.89 24.37
N VAL A 108 -11.61 10.82 23.16
CA VAL A 108 -12.80 9.98 22.88
C VAL A 108 -12.48 8.51 23.07
N ALA A 109 -11.35 8.02 22.54
CA ALA A 109 -10.87 6.65 22.70
C ALA A 109 -10.74 6.26 24.18
N LYS A 110 -10.12 7.12 25.01
CA LYS A 110 -10.02 6.90 26.46
C LYS A 110 -11.36 6.87 27.19
N LEU A 111 -12.39 7.55 26.68
CA LEU A 111 -13.75 7.50 27.24
C LEU A 111 -14.46 6.20 26.83
N ILE A 112 -14.31 5.80 25.57
CA ILE A 112 -14.87 4.56 25.03
C ILE A 112 -14.25 3.34 25.75
N ASP A 113 -12.93 3.35 25.96
CA ASP A 113 -12.20 2.30 26.67
C ASP A 113 -12.64 2.14 28.15
N LYS A 114 -13.30 3.16 28.73
CA LYS A 114 -13.86 3.10 30.09
C LYS A 114 -15.29 2.56 30.14
N LEU A 115 -15.94 2.33 29.00
CA LEU A 115 -17.32 1.83 28.98
C LEU A 115 -17.36 0.31 29.25
N PRO A 116 -18.22 -0.16 30.17
CA PRO A 116 -18.26 -1.56 30.58
C PRO A 116 -18.67 -2.55 29.46
N SER A 117 -19.22 -2.06 28.35
CA SER A 117 -19.62 -2.85 27.18
C SER A 117 -18.49 -3.19 26.22
N ASN A 118 -17.32 -2.54 26.31
CA ASN A 118 -16.18 -2.77 25.41
C ASN A 118 -15.13 -3.76 25.94
N ASN A 119 -15.27 -4.26 27.18
CA ASN A 119 -14.41 -5.29 27.76
C ASN A 119 -14.77 -6.71 27.27
N LYS A 120 -15.02 -6.89 25.98
CA LYS A 120 -15.17 -8.23 25.40
C LYS A 120 -14.07 -8.45 24.39
N ASN A 121 -13.04 -9.18 24.83
CA ASN A 121 -12.08 -9.85 23.96
C ASN A 121 -12.87 -10.71 22.97
N VAL A 122 -12.99 -10.24 21.73
CA VAL A 122 -13.42 -11.07 20.61
C VAL A 122 -12.14 -11.45 19.86
N GLY A 123 -11.68 -12.68 20.04
CA GLY A 123 -10.59 -13.29 19.24
C GLY A 123 -9.19 -12.71 19.45
N GLY A 124 -8.75 -12.48 20.69
CA GLY A 124 -7.33 -12.17 20.99
C GLY A 124 -6.81 -10.78 20.55
N ILE A 125 -7.62 -9.96 19.88
CA ILE A 125 -7.25 -8.59 19.51
C ILE A 125 -7.53 -7.67 20.69
N GLU A 126 -6.46 -7.16 21.33
CA GLU A 126 -6.52 -6.16 22.39
C GLU A 126 -7.29 -4.92 21.91
N SER A 127 -8.56 -4.82 22.30
CA SER A 127 -9.58 -3.94 21.69
C SER A 127 -9.57 -2.52 22.26
N SER A 128 -8.39 -2.00 22.65
CA SER A 128 -8.30 -0.63 23.14
C SER A 128 -8.34 0.34 21.97
N TRP A 129 -9.39 1.16 21.93
CA TRP A 129 -9.48 2.27 20.99
C TRP A 129 -8.30 3.21 21.12
N SER A 130 -7.73 3.35 22.32
CA SER A 130 -6.53 4.16 22.55
C SER A 130 -5.33 3.62 21.77
N LYS A 131 -5.13 2.30 21.72
CA LYS A 131 -4.06 1.66 20.93
C LYS A 131 -4.28 1.86 19.44
N ILE A 132 -5.51 1.65 18.96
CA ILE A 132 -5.88 1.86 17.55
C ILE A 132 -5.60 3.31 17.12
N ILE A 133 -6.01 4.29 17.93
CA ILE A 133 -5.77 5.70 17.63
C ILE A 133 -4.26 6.02 17.69
N SER A 134 -3.52 5.47 18.65
CA SER A 134 -2.07 5.67 18.74
C SER A 134 -1.31 5.08 17.53
N ASP A 135 -1.70 3.89 17.06
CA ASP A 135 -1.13 3.26 15.87
C ASP A 135 -1.43 4.13 14.63
N ALA A 136 -2.68 4.59 14.51
CA ALA A 136 -3.11 5.46 13.41
C ALA A 136 -2.37 6.81 13.42
N GLU A 137 -2.16 7.38 14.62
CA GLU A 137 -1.40 8.61 14.83
C GLU A 137 0.04 8.47 14.31
N MET A 138 0.72 7.39 14.68
CA MET A 138 2.09 7.13 14.22
C MET A 138 2.16 7.03 12.68
N ILE A 139 1.26 6.26 12.07
CA ILE A 139 1.23 6.05 10.61
C ILE A 139 0.96 7.38 9.89
N LEU A 140 -0.02 8.16 10.37
CA LEU A 140 -0.43 9.39 9.71
C LEU A 140 0.55 10.53 9.88
N TYR A 141 1.30 10.59 10.98
CA TYR A 141 2.38 11.55 11.14
C TYR A 141 3.57 11.30 10.22
N ARG A 142 3.95 10.03 10.01
CA ARG A 142 4.99 9.67 9.03
C ARG A 142 4.61 10.11 7.62
N GLU A 143 3.32 10.02 7.31
CA GLU A 143 2.85 10.31 5.97
C GLU A 143 2.83 11.80 5.60
N ILE A 144 2.78 12.68 6.60
CA ILE A 144 2.89 14.13 6.42
C ILE A 144 4.33 14.64 6.60
N ASP A 145 5.31 13.75 6.68
CA ASP A 145 6.72 14.11 6.61
C ASP A 145 7.31 13.59 5.29
N TYR A 146 7.46 14.47 4.31
CA TYR A 146 8.00 14.07 3.00
C TYR A 146 9.47 13.67 3.02
N ARG A 147 10.20 13.86 4.13
CA ARG A 147 11.54 13.28 4.32
C ARG A 147 11.47 11.77 4.48
N ASP A 148 10.43 11.24 5.12
CA ASP A 148 10.22 9.80 5.25
C ASP A 148 9.95 9.18 3.88
N GLU A 149 9.11 9.82 3.05
CA GLU A 149 8.85 9.38 1.67
C GLU A 149 10.12 9.44 0.80
N ALA A 150 10.91 10.51 0.91
CA ALA A 150 12.21 10.63 0.24
C ALA A 150 13.17 9.49 0.63
N SER A 151 13.31 9.22 1.94
CA SER A 151 14.17 8.16 2.44
C SER A 151 13.69 6.77 2.00
N ASN A 152 12.38 6.54 1.98
CA ASN A 152 11.81 5.28 1.49
C ASN A 152 12.13 5.10 0.01
N ALA A 153 11.92 6.13 -0.81
CA ALA A 153 12.20 6.10 -2.24
C ALA A 153 13.67 5.78 -2.56
N VAL A 154 14.61 6.39 -1.82
CA VAL A 154 16.05 6.09 -1.92
C VAL A 154 16.33 4.63 -1.55
N ARG A 155 15.79 4.16 -0.42
CA ARG A 155 15.95 2.75 0.00
C ARG A 155 15.37 1.76 -1.01
N PHE A 156 14.24 2.09 -1.65
CA PHE A 156 13.70 1.29 -2.74
C PHE A 156 14.64 1.22 -3.92
N ALA A 157 15.19 2.35 -4.36
CA ALA A 157 16.15 2.38 -5.45
C ALA A 157 17.37 1.47 -5.16
N GLU A 158 17.92 1.56 -3.94
CA GLU A 158 19.05 0.75 -3.48
C GLU A 158 18.74 -0.74 -3.41
N ASN A 159 17.57 -1.12 -2.88
CA ASN A 159 17.16 -2.53 -2.74
C ASN A 159 17.04 -3.27 -4.08
N PHE A 160 16.79 -2.53 -5.16
CA PHE A 160 16.65 -3.13 -6.48
C PHE A 160 17.94 -3.10 -7.29
N ALA A 161 18.84 -2.14 -7.02
CA ALA A 161 20.09 -1.91 -7.73
C ALA A 161 20.91 -3.19 -7.97
N ARG A 162 21.50 -3.32 -9.15
CA ARG A 162 22.47 -4.39 -9.47
C ARG A 162 23.89 -3.84 -9.37
N ASN A 163 24.81 -4.69 -8.90
CA ASN A 163 26.27 -4.44 -8.92
C ASN A 163 26.75 -3.16 -8.19
N ASN A 164 26.06 -2.75 -7.11
CA ASN A 164 26.38 -1.53 -6.34
C ASN A 164 26.36 -0.23 -7.16
N GLU A 165 25.78 -0.22 -8.36
CA GLU A 165 25.49 1.03 -9.06
C GLU A 165 24.13 1.51 -8.55
N THR A 166 24.12 2.56 -7.72
CA THR A 166 22.89 3.29 -7.34
C THR A 166 22.36 4.00 -8.58
N LEU A 167 21.75 3.24 -9.49
CA LEU A 167 21.13 3.80 -10.66
C LEU A 167 19.77 4.39 -10.26
N PRO A 168 19.33 5.49 -10.89
CA PRO A 168 17.92 5.88 -10.96
C PRO A 168 17.02 4.81 -11.64
N SER A 169 17.54 3.61 -11.92
CA SER A 169 16.89 2.49 -12.61
C SER A 169 17.09 1.20 -11.83
N ALA A 170 16.44 1.13 -10.66
CA ALA A 170 16.26 -0.01 -9.77
C ALA A 170 16.48 -1.40 -10.42
N ALA A 171 15.93 -1.69 -11.61
CA ALA A 171 16.35 -2.81 -12.44
C ALA A 171 16.21 -2.45 -13.93
N ASP A 172 16.66 -3.33 -14.84
CA ASP A 172 16.45 -3.12 -16.30
C ASP A 172 14.97 -2.92 -16.67
N TRP A 173 14.07 -3.50 -15.86
CA TRP A 173 12.61 -3.54 -16.00
C TRP A 173 11.87 -2.66 -14.97
N LEU A 174 12.56 -2.09 -13.97
CA LEU A 174 11.96 -1.27 -12.92
C LEU A 174 12.74 0.04 -12.71
N ARG A 175 12.03 1.15 -12.57
CA ARG A 175 12.59 2.47 -12.36
C ARG A 175 11.96 3.16 -11.14
N THR A 176 12.77 3.91 -10.43
CA THR A 176 12.34 4.85 -9.39
C THR A 176 12.90 6.22 -9.74
N PRO A 177 12.13 7.31 -9.69
CA PRO A 177 12.65 8.65 -9.93
C PRO A 177 13.85 8.97 -9.02
N TYR A 178 14.82 9.73 -9.53
CA TYR A 178 15.87 10.29 -8.68
C TYR A 178 15.26 11.26 -7.67
N ILE A 179 15.63 11.16 -6.40
CA ILE A 179 15.13 12.01 -5.32
C ILE A 179 16.16 13.09 -5.00
N TYR A 180 15.76 14.35 -5.13
CA TYR A 180 16.57 15.51 -4.75
C TYR A 180 16.35 15.77 -3.26
N THR A 181 17.01 14.96 -2.42
CA THR A 181 16.82 14.98 -0.97
C THR A 181 17.19 16.33 -0.36
N GLU A 182 18.21 16.98 -0.91
CA GLU A 182 18.68 18.32 -0.55
C GLU A 182 17.70 19.44 -0.88
N LEU A 183 16.76 19.20 -1.81
CA LEU A 183 15.69 20.13 -2.18
C LEU A 183 14.34 19.74 -1.55
N SER A 184 14.32 18.66 -0.76
CA SER A 184 13.11 18.11 -0.12
C SER A 184 13.11 18.43 1.38
N ASN A 185 11.93 18.61 1.94
CA ASN A 185 11.73 18.90 3.36
C ASN A 185 10.43 18.25 3.86
N GLU A 186 9.94 18.64 5.04
CA GLU A 186 8.73 18.06 5.63
C GLU A 186 7.47 18.25 4.74
N GLN A 187 7.43 19.34 3.96
CA GLN A 187 6.26 19.80 3.20
C GLN A 187 6.41 19.67 1.68
N ILE A 188 7.64 19.50 1.18
CA ILE A 188 7.94 19.35 -0.24
C ILE A 188 8.82 18.13 -0.50
N LEU A 189 8.44 17.34 -1.51
CA LEU A 189 9.26 16.30 -2.09
C LEU A 189 9.59 16.67 -3.53
N VAL A 190 10.88 16.76 -3.85
CA VAL A 190 11.39 17.03 -5.19
C VAL A 190 12.00 15.76 -5.76
N GLN A 191 11.48 15.34 -6.91
CA GLN A 191 11.96 14.15 -7.61
C GLN A 191 12.05 14.39 -9.11
N GLU A 192 12.80 13.54 -9.81
CA GLU A 192 12.87 13.52 -11.27
C GLU A 192 11.46 13.39 -11.87
N TYR A 193 11.15 14.23 -12.86
CA TYR A 193 9.95 14.01 -13.65
C TYR A 193 10.24 12.98 -14.74
N VAL A 194 9.51 11.88 -14.68
CA VAL A 194 9.69 10.74 -15.57
C VAL A 194 8.40 10.63 -16.43
N PRO A 195 8.41 11.01 -17.72
CA PRO A 195 7.18 11.05 -18.54
C PRO A 195 6.59 9.66 -18.73
N SER A 196 5.47 9.35 -18.09
CA SER A 196 4.96 7.97 -17.97
C SER A 196 3.43 7.86 -18.07
N ILE A 197 2.94 6.67 -18.39
CA ILE A 197 1.50 6.36 -18.54
C ILE A 197 1.05 5.54 -17.34
N LYS A 198 -0.03 5.93 -16.67
CA LYS A 198 -0.58 5.14 -15.54
C LYS A 198 -1.00 3.75 -16.00
N VAL A 199 -0.69 2.72 -15.23
CA VAL A 199 -1.08 1.32 -15.52
C VAL A 199 -2.60 1.14 -15.67
N THR A 200 -3.38 2.02 -15.03
CA THR A 200 -4.85 2.01 -15.09
C THR A 200 -5.43 2.80 -16.27
N ASP A 201 -4.62 3.57 -17.02
CA ASP A 201 -5.08 4.44 -18.10
C ASP A 201 -5.06 3.68 -19.45
N LYS A 202 -6.06 2.81 -19.62
CA LYS A 202 -6.20 1.97 -20.83
C LYS A 202 -6.20 2.80 -22.11
N ALA A 203 -6.87 3.95 -22.13
CA ALA A 203 -6.96 4.81 -23.30
C ALA A 203 -5.58 5.33 -23.75
N LYS A 204 -4.72 5.73 -22.81
CA LYS A 204 -3.35 6.14 -23.14
C LYS A 204 -2.46 4.97 -23.54
N LEU A 205 -2.64 3.80 -22.93
CA LEU A 205 -1.91 2.58 -23.34
C LEU A 205 -2.31 2.16 -24.77
N ASP A 206 -3.59 2.24 -25.11
CA ASP A 206 -4.10 1.97 -26.45
C ASP A 206 -3.56 2.99 -27.45
N ALA A 207 -3.57 4.28 -27.10
CA ALA A 207 -3.01 5.35 -27.94
C ALA A 207 -1.49 5.23 -28.14
N ALA A 208 -0.79 4.65 -27.16
CA ALA A 208 0.63 4.33 -27.25
C ALA A 208 0.91 3.00 -27.98
N ASN A 209 -0.12 2.31 -28.49
CA ASN A 209 -0.05 1.01 -29.15
C ASN A 209 0.62 -0.10 -28.31
N VAL A 210 0.43 -0.06 -26.98
CA VAL A 210 0.93 -1.13 -26.10
C VAL A 210 0.09 -2.38 -26.31
N THR A 211 0.74 -3.42 -26.83
CA THR A 211 0.14 -4.72 -27.18
C THR A 211 -0.32 -5.49 -25.93
N GLN A 212 -1.17 -6.51 -26.12
CA GLN A 212 -1.60 -7.35 -25.01
C GLN A 212 -0.44 -8.13 -24.37
N GLU A 213 0.51 -8.60 -25.18
CA GLU A 213 1.71 -9.29 -24.70
C GLU A 213 2.57 -8.38 -23.82
N GLU A 214 2.73 -7.12 -24.21
CA GLU A 214 3.45 -6.13 -23.39
C GLU A 214 2.70 -5.81 -22.09
N ARG A 215 1.37 -5.75 -22.11
CA ARG A 215 0.56 -5.56 -20.90
C ARG A 215 0.69 -6.73 -19.93
N PHE A 216 0.67 -7.95 -20.45
CA PHE A 216 0.93 -9.15 -19.67
C PHE A 216 2.32 -9.08 -19.03
N LYS A 217 3.36 -8.77 -19.81
CA LYS A 217 4.72 -8.62 -19.31
C LYS A 217 4.81 -7.56 -18.20
N LEU A 218 4.13 -6.42 -18.35
CA LEU A 218 4.09 -5.38 -17.32
C LEU A 218 3.37 -5.83 -16.05
N ALA A 219 2.27 -6.58 -16.18
CA ALA A 219 1.56 -7.15 -15.03
C ALA A 219 2.44 -8.16 -14.27
N ASP A 220 3.17 -8.98 -15.02
CA ASP A 220 4.12 -9.95 -14.50
C ASP A 220 5.31 -9.25 -13.82
N ASP A 221 5.97 -8.30 -14.49
CA ASP A 221 7.07 -7.51 -13.91
C ASP A 221 6.62 -6.74 -12.64
N LEU A 222 5.36 -6.28 -12.58
CA LEU A 222 4.80 -5.64 -11.39
C LEU A 222 4.62 -6.63 -10.24
N ALA A 223 4.11 -7.83 -10.52
CA ALA A 223 3.99 -8.90 -9.53
C ALA A 223 5.36 -9.28 -8.96
N ARG A 224 6.36 -9.46 -9.83
CA ARG A 224 7.75 -9.71 -9.47
C ARG A 224 8.34 -8.63 -8.58
N ALA A 225 8.07 -7.35 -8.88
CA ALA A 225 8.55 -6.24 -8.07
C ALA A 225 8.08 -6.38 -6.62
N TYR A 226 6.81 -6.72 -6.41
CA TYR A 226 6.26 -6.86 -5.07
C TYR A 226 6.71 -8.13 -4.36
N LEU A 227 6.80 -9.26 -5.06
CA LEU A 227 7.36 -10.48 -4.49
C LEU A 227 8.80 -10.27 -4.02
N ARG A 228 9.65 -9.62 -4.82
CA ARG A 228 11.01 -9.27 -4.39
C ARG A 228 11.02 -8.33 -3.18
N GLN A 229 10.08 -7.38 -3.10
CA GLN A 229 9.94 -6.51 -1.93
C GLN A 229 9.60 -7.29 -0.66
N PHE A 230 8.67 -8.24 -0.74
CA PHE A 230 8.25 -9.06 0.39
C PHE A 230 9.33 -10.06 0.80
N CYS A 231 9.86 -10.83 -0.16
CA CYS A 231 10.63 -12.04 0.12
C CYS A 231 12.14 -11.80 0.20
N SER A 232 12.68 -10.88 -0.60
CA SER A 232 14.13 -10.63 -0.66
C SER A 232 14.53 -9.37 0.09
N ASN A 233 13.84 -8.25 -0.21
CA ASN A 233 14.23 -6.95 0.32
C ASN A 233 13.70 -6.71 1.74
N LEU A 234 12.69 -7.49 2.15
CA LEU A 234 11.98 -7.36 3.44
C LEU A 234 11.46 -5.94 3.70
N PHE A 235 11.22 -5.18 2.64
CA PHE A 235 10.81 -3.78 2.65
C PHE A 235 9.94 -3.52 1.43
N PHE A 236 8.70 -3.14 1.68
CA PHE A 236 7.66 -3.09 0.65
C PHE A 236 6.77 -1.85 0.77
N SER A 237 6.28 -1.38 -0.37
CA SER A 237 5.29 -0.30 -0.40
C SER A 237 3.93 -0.86 -0.01
N THR A 238 3.27 -0.25 0.97
CA THR A 238 2.00 -0.76 1.48
C THR A 238 0.80 -0.30 0.65
N ASP A 239 1.02 0.59 -0.33
CA ASP A 239 -0.03 1.16 -1.16
C ASP A 239 0.39 1.15 -2.64
N PRO A 240 0.18 0.03 -3.36
CA PRO A 240 0.51 -0.09 -4.79
C PRO A 240 -0.29 0.82 -5.73
N HIS A 241 -1.14 1.69 -5.17
CA HIS A 241 -2.13 2.51 -5.84
C HIS A 241 -1.51 3.46 -6.91
N PRO A 242 -2.33 4.20 -7.70
CA PRO A 242 -2.23 4.35 -9.15
C PRO A 242 -1.08 5.26 -9.65
N GLY A 243 -0.11 5.54 -8.77
CA GLY A 243 1.17 6.16 -9.06
C GLY A 243 2.10 5.22 -9.79
N THR A 244 1.88 3.89 -9.78
CA THR A 244 2.60 2.98 -10.68
C THR A 244 2.30 3.38 -12.13
N CYS A 245 3.31 3.85 -12.83
CA CYS A 245 3.23 4.22 -14.22
C CYS A 245 4.21 3.41 -15.05
N ILE A 246 4.11 3.53 -16.35
CA ILE A 246 4.88 2.76 -17.31
C ILE A 246 5.63 3.74 -18.20
N ILE A 247 6.90 3.45 -18.43
CA ILE A 247 7.68 3.95 -19.56
C ILE A 247 8.22 2.74 -20.26
N MET A 248 7.61 2.34 -21.38
CA MET A 248 7.99 1.13 -22.09
C MET A 248 9.52 1.03 -22.29
N PRO A 249 10.15 -0.11 -21.95
CA PRO A 249 9.58 -1.36 -21.42
C PRO A 249 9.61 -1.48 -19.87
N ARG A 250 9.72 -0.39 -19.13
CA ARG A 250 9.93 -0.32 -17.68
C ARG A 250 8.68 0.09 -16.90
N ILE A 251 8.55 -0.45 -15.70
CA ILE A 251 7.65 0.06 -14.66
C ILE A 251 8.34 1.23 -13.96
N VAL A 252 7.57 2.25 -13.60
CA VAL A 252 8.02 3.38 -12.78
C VAL A 252 7.17 3.48 -11.53
N MET A 253 7.81 3.39 -10.36
CA MET A 253 7.17 3.56 -9.06
C MET A 253 7.46 4.96 -8.52
N TYR A 254 6.41 5.73 -8.24
CA TYR A 254 6.51 7.13 -7.73
C TYR A 254 6.11 7.31 -6.27
N ASP A 255 5.32 6.37 -5.73
CA ASP A 255 4.72 6.55 -4.40
C ASP A 255 5.37 5.62 -3.40
N PHE A 256 6.07 6.25 -2.45
CA PHE A 256 6.76 5.61 -1.34
C PHE A 256 6.33 6.21 0.00
N GLY A 257 5.17 6.88 0.01
CA GLY A 257 4.63 7.58 1.18
C GLY A 257 4.24 6.64 2.31
N GLN A 258 3.95 5.37 2.00
CA GLN A 258 3.80 4.31 3.00
C GLN A 258 4.62 3.08 2.62
N ALA A 259 5.53 2.69 3.52
CA ALA A 259 6.32 1.50 3.40
C ALA A 259 6.40 0.77 4.74
N ALA A 260 6.53 -0.55 4.69
CA ALA A 260 6.66 -1.40 5.86
C ALA A 260 7.81 -2.40 5.67
N THR A 261 8.30 -2.92 6.78
CA THR A 261 9.34 -3.96 6.82
C THR A 261 8.77 -5.28 7.31
N LEU A 262 9.31 -6.38 6.81
CA LEU A 262 9.05 -7.72 7.30
C LEU A 262 10.30 -8.26 7.98
N THR A 263 10.11 -9.20 8.91
CA THR A 263 11.19 -10.09 9.34
C THR A 263 11.32 -11.25 8.36
N GLN A 264 12.47 -11.93 8.36
CA GLN A 264 12.70 -13.08 7.49
C GLN A 264 11.63 -14.16 7.68
N ASN A 265 11.29 -14.53 8.92
CA ASN A 265 10.24 -15.52 9.20
C ASN A 265 8.87 -15.11 8.63
N GLN A 266 8.54 -13.81 8.67
CA GLN A 266 7.28 -13.34 8.10
C GLN A 266 7.28 -13.45 6.58
N ALA A 267 8.39 -13.13 5.94
CA ALA A 267 8.57 -13.24 4.50
C ALA A 267 8.57 -14.70 4.02
N ASP A 268 9.32 -15.57 4.68
CA ASP A 268 9.36 -17.01 4.41
C ASP A 268 7.97 -17.64 4.58
N GLY A 269 7.25 -17.26 5.64
CA GLY A 269 5.88 -17.72 5.85
C GLY A 269 4.89 -17.22 4.79
N ILE A 270 5.06 -16.00 4.25
CA ILE A 270 4.27 -15.50 3.11
C ILE A 270 4.58 -16.33 1.85
N LEU A 271 5.84 -16.70 1.64
CA LEU A 271 6.25 -17.54 0.52
C LEU A 271 5.62 -18.93 0.62
N GLU A 272 5.75 -19.54 1.80
CA GLU A 272 5.26 -20.87 2.09
C GLU A 272 3.74 -20.98 1.93
N ILE A 273 2.97 -19.95 2.34
CA ILE A 273 1.51 -19.96 2.15
C ILE A 273 1.13 -19.83 0.66
N ILE A 274 1.89 -19.07 -0.15
CA ILE A 274 1.63 -18.96 -1.59
C ILE A 274 1.88 -20.32 -2.26
N GLU A 275 3.01 -20.97 -1.97
CA GLU A 275 3.31 -22.31 -2.49
C GLU A 275 2.29 -23.35 -2.03
N ALA A 276 1.92 -23.33 -0.75
CA ALA A 276 0.90 -24.23 -0.20
C ALA A 276 -0.46 -24.08 -0.90
N ILE A 277 -0.86 -22.85 -1.28
CA ILE A 277 -2.08 -22.61 -2.05
C ILE A 277 -1.99 -23.21 -3.46
N ILE A 278 -0.84 -23.09 -4.12
CA ILE A 278 -0.60 -23.64 -5.47
C ILE A 278 -0.65 -25.18 -5.44
N ASP A 279 0.06 -25.78 -4.48
CA ASP A 279 0.15 -27.24 -4.33
C ASP A 279 -1.10 -27.84 -3.67
N THR A 280 -2.01 -27.00 -3.17
CA THR A 280 -3.14 -27.39 -2.31
C THR A 280 -2.70 -28.18 -1.07
N ASP A 281 -1.51 -27.86 -0.55
CA ASP A 281 -0.90 -28.53 0.59
C ASP A 281 -1.38 -27.93 1.91
N VAL A 282 -2.19 -28.71 2.61
CA VAL A 282 -2.81 -28.29 3.86
C VAL A 282 -1.78 -28.19 4.99
N ASP A 283 -0.81 -29.11 5.07
CA ASP A 283 0.16 -29.11 6.16
C ASP A 283 1.17 -27.97 6.01
N ARG A 284 1.63 -27.71 4.77
CA ARG A 284 2.46 -26.53 4.47
C ARG A 284 1.77 -25.21 4.83
N SER A 285 0.45 -25.13 4.65
CA SER A 285 -0.32 -23.95 5.10
C SER A 285 -0.26 -23.74 6.61
N ILE A 286 -0.31 -24.81 7.39
CA ILE A 286 -0.23 -24.73 8.85
C ILE A 286 1.16 -24.30 9.28
N ASP A 287 2.20 -24.88 8.66
CA ASP A 287 3.59 -24.51 8.93
C ASP A 287 3.83 -23.03 8.59
N ALA A 288 3.28 -22.54 7.48
CA ALA A 288 3.32 -21.12 7.12
C ALA A 288 2.67 -20.24 8.20
N PHE A 289 1.48 -20.59 8.70
CA PHE A 289 0.82 -19.83 9.78
C PHE A 289 1.64 -19.79 11.08
N LEU A 290 2.34 -20.87 11.40
CA LEU A 290 3.24 -20.93 12.55
C LEU A 290 4.48 -20.05 12.35
N MET A 291 5.13 -20.11 11.18
CA MET A 291 6.29 -19.26 10.84
C MET A 291 5.94 -17.78 10.87
N MET A 292 4.74 -17.44 10.36
CA MET A 292 4.20 -16.09 10.37
C MET A 292 3.85 -15.57 11.77
N GLY A 293 3.76 -16.46 12.78
CA GLY A 293 3.35 -16.09 14.14
C GLY A 293 1.94 -15.52 14.20
N VAL A 294 1.04 -15.98 13.32
CA VAL A 294 -0.35 -15.49 13.26
C VAL A 294 -1.31 -16.30 14.11
N LEU A 295 -0.82 -17.35 14.78
CA LEU A 295 -1.63 -18.23 15.63
C LEU A 295 -1.42 -17.90 17.11
N VAL A 296 -2.50 -17.97 17.89
CA VAL A 296 -2.43 -17.94 19.35
C VAL A 296 -1.84 -19.23 19.91
N ASP A 297 -1.22 -19.17 21.09
CA ASP A 297 -0.54 -20.31 21.72
C ASP A 297 -1.44 -21.54 21.94
N ASP A 298 -2.74 -21.32 22.16
CA ASP A 298 -3.75 -22.37 22.40
C ASP A 298 -4.59 -22.73 21.15
N ALA A 299 -4.12 -22.36 19.96
CA ALA A 299 -4.80 -22.65 18.70
C ALA A 299 -4.97 -24.16 18.45
N ASP A 300 -6.20 -24.59 18.14
CA ASP A 300 -6.47 -25.98 17.73
C ASP A 300 -6.09 -26.19 16.25
N LEU A 301 -4.85 -26.66 16.03
CA LEU A 301 -4.31 -26.92 14.69
C LEU A 301 -5.14 -27.92 13.89
N ASN A 302 -5.87 -28.85 14.52
CA ASN A 302 -6.70 -29.81 13.80
C ASN A 302 -7.95 -29.15 13.21
N GLN A 303 -8.55 -28.20 13.96
CA GLN A 303 -9.68 -27.42 13.44
C GLN A 303 -9.23 -26.53 12.28
N ILE A 304 -8.07 -25.88 12.41
CA ILE A 304 -7.50 -25.06 11.33
C ILE A 304 -7.20 -25.92 10.10
N ARG A 305 -6.52 -27.06 10.26
CA ARG A 305 -6.25 -28.02 9.18
C ARG A 305 -7.52 -28.46 8.45
N THR A 306 -8.55 -28.84 9.21
CA THR A 306 -9.85 -29.23 8.65
C THR A 306 -10.45 -28.11 7.81
N LYS A 307 -10.36 -26.86 8.30
CA LYS A 307 -10.89 -25.69 7.60
C LYS A 307 -10.12 -25.35 6.32
N VAL A 308 -8.80 -25.41 6.35
CA VAL A 308 -7.95 -25.19 5.16
C VAL A 308 -8.26 -26.25 4.09
N ALA A 309 -8.34 -27.52 4.48
CA ALA A 309 -8.71 -28.60 3.58
C ALA A 309 -10.10 -28.41 2.94
N GLU A 310 -11.09 -27.94 3.72
CA GLU A 310 -12.40 -27.57 3.18
C GLU A 310 -12.31 -26.44 2.15
N ASN A 311 -11.51 -25.40 2.42
CA ASN A 311 -11.35 -24.26 1.52
C ASN A 311 -10.69 -24.67 0.19
N TYR A 312 -9.67 -25.52 0.23
CA TYR A 312 -9.06 -26.06 -1.00
C TYR A 312 -10.01 -26.95 -1.80
N ARG A 313 -10.80 -27.80 -1.13
CA ARG A 313 -11.86 -28.58 -1.81
C ARG A 313 -12.89 -27.68 -2.47
N LYS A 314 -13.30 -26.59 -1.82
CA LYS A 314 -14.26 -25.63 -2.39
C LYS A 314 -13.68 -24.93 -3.62
N ALA A 315 -12.44 -24.45 -3.54
CA ALA A 315 -11.75 -23.77 -4.63
C ALA A 315 -11.54 -24.68 -5.87
N THR A 316 -11.22 -25.96 -5.65
CA THR A 316 -11.10 -26.94 -6.74
C THR A 316 -12.46 -27.39 -7.28
N SER A 317 -13.51 -27.40 -6.45
CA SER A 317 -14.86 -27.80 -6.86
C SER A 317 -15.66 -26.73 -7.61
N SER A 318 -15.21 -25.47 -7.68
CA SER A 318 -15.93 -24.42 -8.43
C SER A 318 -15.88 -24.58 -9.95
N GLU A 319 -15.15 -25.55 -10.49
CA GLU A 319 -15.29 -26.03 -11.87
C GLU A 319 -16.34 -27.15 -12.02
N ALA A 320 -16.89 -27.67 -10.91
CA ALA A 320 -17.98 -28.65 -10.87
C ALA A 320 -19.27 -27.99 -10.38
N SER A 321 -20.09 -27.58 -11.34
CA SER A 321 -21.45 -27.06 -11.19
C SER A 321 -22.31 -27.71 -10.08
N ASN A 322 -23.13 -26.87 -9.42
CA ASN A 322 -24.39 -27.21 -8.75
C ASN A 322 -24.36 -28.36 -7.73
N VAL A 323 -23.96 -28.07 -6.48
CA VAL A 323 -24.37 -28.88 -5.32
C VAL A 323 -25.06 -27.99 -4.28
N THR A 324 -26.38 -28.07 -4.33
CA THR A 324 -27.40 -27.87 -3.29
C THR A 324 -27.01 -27.08 -2.04
N THR A 325 -27.50 -25.84 -1.98
CA THR A 325 -27.74 -25.04 -0.78
C THR A 325 -28.38 -25.87 0.33
N THR A 326 -27.58 -26.31 1.30
CA THR A 326 -28.06 -26.89 2.56
C THR A 326 -27.38 -26.18 3.73
N ASN A 327 -28.17 -25.32 4.40
CA ASN A 327 -28.05 -24.85 5.79
C ASN A 327 -26.72 -24.20 6.25
N ASN A 328 -26.51 -22.94 5.83
CA ASN A 328 -25.40 -22.03 6.23
C ASN A 328 -25.47 -21.45 7.67
N THR A 329 -25.95 -22.19 8.67
CA THR A 329 -25.95 -21.72 10.08
C THR A 329 -24.85 -22.35 10.92
N GLU A 330 -24.46 -23.60 10.66
CA GLU A 330 -23.35 -24.26 11.38
C GLU A 330 -21.97 -23.80 10.89
N SER A 331 -21.81 -23.51 9.59
CA SER A 331 -20.51 -23.05 9.05
C SER A 331 -20.07 -21.72 9.66
N LYS A 332 -21.00 -20.80 9.95
CA LYS A 332 -20.67 -19.49 10.53
C LYS A 332 -20.09 -19.59 11.94
N GLY A 333 -20.54 -20.58 12.72
CA GLY A 333 -20.02 -20.84 14.07
C GLY A 333 -18.60 -21.41 14.05
N SER A 334 -18.36 -22.38 13.15
CA SER A 334 -17.03 -22.95 12.91
C SER A 334 -16.04 -21.90 12.37
N ASP A 335 -16.48 -21.04 11.43
CA ASP A 335 -15.64 -19.99 10.86
C ASP A 335 -15.24 -18.96 11.92
N ALA A 336 -16.16 -18.53 12.76
CA ALA A 336 -15.87 -17.59 13.84
C ALA A 336 -14.91 -18.19 14.89
N GLN A 337 -15.05 -19.48 15.19
CA GLN A 337 -14.16 -20.20 16.09
C GLN A 337 -12.76 -20.34 15.51
N VAL A 338 -12.63 -20.75 14.25
CA VAL A 338 -11.32 -20.85 13.59
C VAL A 338 -10.65 -19.48 13.51
N MET A 339 -11.40 -18.44 13.15
CA MET A 339 -10.87 -17.06 13.13
C MET A 339 -10.41 -16.57 14.51
N SER A 340 -10.96 -17.10 15.61
CA SER A 340 -10.49 -16.73 16.95
C SER A 340 -9.10 -17.25 17.30
N TYR A 341 -8.60 -18.25 16.56
CA TYR A 341 -7.23 -18.74 16.71
C TYR A 341 -6.19 -17.87 16.00
N PHE A 342 -6.62 -16.92 15.16
CA PHE A 342 -5.73 -16.05 14.42
C PHE A 342 -5.61 -14.68 15.09
N THR A 343 -4.38 -14.29 15.39
CA THR A 343 -4.00 -12.92 15.67
C THR A 343 -3.18 -12.42 14.50
N LEU A 344 -3.69 -11.42 13.78
CA LEU A 344 -2.97 -10.81 12.66
C LEU A 344 -2.18 -9.59 13.17
N PRO A 345 -0.83 -9.66 13.23
CA PRO A 345 0.01 -8.49 13.33
C PRO A 345 -0.39 -7.42 12.29
N ALA A 346 -0.17 -6.15 12.63
CA ALA A 346 -0.57 -5.03 11.78
C ALA A 346 0.11 -5.07 10.41
N GLU A 347 1.32 -5.62 10.35
CA GLU A 347 2.15 -5.79 9.16
C GLU A 347 1.44 -6.63 8.09
N TYR A 348 0.74 -7.70 8.49
CA TYR A 348 0.01 -8.56 7.55
C TYR A 348 -1.24 -7.90 6.96
N ALA A 349 -1.85 -6.95 7.69
CA ALA A 349 -2.91 -6.13 7.11
C ALA A 349 -2.38 -5.26 5.96
N PHE A 350 -1.15 -4.75 6.07
CA PHE A 350 -0.50 -4.02 4.99
C PHE A 350 -0.13 -4.94 3.82
N VAL A 351 0.39 -6.15 4.07
CA VAL A 351 0.67 -7.14 3.03
C VAL A 351 -0.61 -7.51 2.27
N ALA A 352 -1.69 -7.87 2.98
CA ALA A 352 -2.96 -8.23 2.36
C ALA A 352 -3.54 -7.08 1.52
N ARG A 353 -3.43 -5.85 2.03
CA ARG A 353 -3.82 -4.64 1.28
C ARG A 353 -2.98 -4.46 0.02
N ALA A 354 -1.66 -4.63 0.11
CA ALA A 354 -0.76 -4.52 -1.03
C ALA A 354 -1.09 -5.57 -2.10
N ILE A 355 -1.21 -6.85 -1.73
CA ILE A 355 -1.57 -7.93 -2.66
C ILE A 355 -2.92 -7.66 -3.33
N THR A 356 -3.94 -7.22 -2.58
CA THR A 356 -5.28 -6.94 -3.14
C THR A 356 -5.24 -5.82 -4.18
N GLN A 357 -4.50 -4.74 -3.92
CA GLN A 357 -4.38 -3.62 -4.85
C GLN A 357 -3.52 -3.96 -6.06
N LEU A 358 -2.49 -4.79 -5.84
CA LEU A 358 -1.63 -5.31 -6.89
C LEU A 358 -2.42 -6.20 -7.85
N ASP A 359 -3.22 -7.14 -7.34
CA ASP A 359 -4.12 -7.98 -8.14
C ASP A 359 -5.04 -7.12 -9.03
N GLY A 360 -5.66 -6.07 -8.46
CA GLY A 360 -6.47 -5.13 -9.22
C GLY A 360 -5.70 -4.36 -10.30
N SER A 361 -4.44 -4.00 -10.05
CA SER A 361 -3.58 -3.29 -11.00
C SER A 361 -3.11 -4.21 -12.13
N CYS A 362 -2.70 -5.43 -11.81
CA CYS A 362 -2.33 -6.46 -12.80
C CYS A 362 -3.54 -6.82 -13.68
N LYS A 363 -4.73 -7.02 -13.10
CA LYS A 363 -5.98 -7.27 -13.85
C LYS A 363 -6.43 -6.09 -14.71
N SER A 364 -6.03 -4.87 -14.36
CA SER A 364 -6.27 -3.71 -15.22
C SER A 364 -5.41 -3.76 -16.49
N LEU A 365 -4.20 -4.31 -16.41
CA LEU A 365 -3.32 -4.49 -17.56
C LEU A 365 -3.74 -5.70 -18.39
N ASP A 366 -3.97 -6.84 -17.73
CA ASP A 366 -4.42 -8.08 -18.35
C ASP A 366 -5.53 -8.74 -17.51
N PRO A 367 -6.79 -8.75 -17.98
CA PRO A 367 -7.92 -9.32 -17.24
C PRO A 367 -7.79 -10.81 -16.89
N GLU A 368 -6.98 -11.57 -17.62
CA GLU A 368 -6.74 -13.00 -17.38
C GLU A 368 -5.55 -13.24 -16.45
N PHE A 369 -4.89 -12.18 -15.98
CA PHE A 369 -3.76 -12.31 -15.07
C PHE A 369 -4.18 -12.88 -13.71
N ASP A 370 -3.60 -14.02 -13.37
CA ASP A 370 -3.67 -14.62 -12.03
C ASP A 370 -2.36 -14.36 -11.27
N PHE A 371 -2.44 -13.53 -10.24
CA PHE A 371 -1.28 -13.18 -9.41
C PHE A 371 -0.62 -14.41 -8.79
N ILE A 372 -1.40 -15.38 -8.29
CA ILE A 372 -0.86 -16.53 -7.56
C ILE A 372 -0.11 -17.46 -8.51
N SER A 373 -0.73 -17.80 -9.65
CA SER A 373 -0.10 -18.68 -10.65
C SER A 373 1.16 -18.05 -11.26
N ASN A 374 1.16 -16.74 -11.50
CA ASN A 374 2.33 -16.03 -12.05
C ASN A 374 3.41 -15.74 -10.99
N ALA A 375 3.08 -15.78 -9.70
CA ALA A 375 4.06 -15.68 -8.62
C ALA A 375 4.92 -16.94 -8.50
N ALA A 376 4.36 -18.12 -8.77
CA ALA A 376 4.99 -19.43 -8.53
C ALA A 376 6.41 -19.57 -9.12
N PRO A 377 6.69 -19.18 -10.39
CA PRO A 377 8.03 -19.31 -10.95
C PRO A 377 9.06 -18.41 -10.25
N PHE A 378 8.65 -17.26 -9.71
CA PHE A 378 9.53 -16.31 -9.03
C PHE A 378 9.96 -16.76 -7.65
N ILE A 379 9.11 -17.54 -6.99
CA ILE A 379 9.41 -18.09 -5.68
C ILE A 379 10.66 -18.97 -5.73
N VAL A 380 10.85 -19.69 -6.84
CA VAL A 380 12.01 -20.58 -7.05
C VAL A 380 13.28 -19.81 -7.42
N GLU A 381 13.17 -18.59 -7.93
CA GLU A 381 14.30 -17.74 -8.34
C GLU A 381 14.87 -16.87 -7.21
N ILE A 382 14.06 -16.57 -6.20
CA ILE A 382 14.42 -15.79 -5.00
C ILE A 382 15.10 -16.71 -3.98
#